data_AF-A0AB34S6X2-F1
#
_entry.id   AF-A0AB34S6X2-F1
#
_cell.length_a   1.000
_cell.length_b   1.000
_cell.length_c   1.000
_cell.angle_alpha   90.00
_cell.angle_beta   90.00
_cell.angle_gamma   90.00
#
_symmetry.space_group_name_H-M   'P 1'
#
loop_
_entity.id
_entity.type
_entity.pdbx_description
1 polymer ?
#
loop_
_entity_poly.entity_id
_entity_poly.type
_entity_poly.pdbx_seq_one_letter_code
_entity_poly.pdbx_strand_id
1 'polypeptide(L)'
;MLKEKRNQGVIGLLFITLIFLGIAGSMAFIQYQKANPKIAYSADNAKVSSETVYTEVYDISPEPIFPVNDKTEVWLVQYKDGYVGVQAKKGDKQIAKLVEQANKGELKKNPARLVGTYINTSVQKKDQSYISNFSSLMHSLRNEVGDISAKIATSSYISLSEFDSDHSKFIFYVLFLVGLSAIFIGTGLFNRRKNVQAYNEIYSIYPEVQGNLNLLLEQASFHDEELKIIIYKDHLITYYRGVRTVDLKQVIHLYHHIFTMHRGFASNRNSTLIAVRSNNKKYQMPIRNIGKTTDIQLRSTFDYLYNYFPHIKLGV
;
A
#
# COMPACT_ATOMS: atom_id res chain seq x y z
N MET A 1 18.80 21.42 -26.00
CA MET A 1 19.64 20.22 -25.83
C MET A 1 18.79 19.00 -25.46
N LEU A 2 18.78 17.97 -26.30
CA LEU A 2 18.07 16.71 -26.06
C LEU A 2 18.92 15.83 -25.14
N LYS A 3 18.37 15.48 -23.97
CA LYS A 3 19.04 14.61 -22.98
C LYS A 3 18.34 13.27 -22.88
N GLU A 4 19.12 12.23 -22.64
CA GLU A 4 18.60 10.92 -22.30
C GLU A 4 17.89 10.94 -20.95
N LYS A 5 16.64 10.47 -20.93
CA LYS A 5 15.80 10.39 -19.72
C LYS A 5 15.44 8.94 -19.42
N ARG A 6 16.45 8.07 -19.31
CA ARG A 6 16.28 6.63 -19.02
C ARG A 6 15.42 6.37 -17.78
N ASN A 7 15.56 7.24 -16.76
CA ASN A 7 14.86 7.12 -15.48
C ASN A 7 13.57 7.96 -15.40
N GLN A 8 13.03 8.45 -16.53
CA GLN A 8 11.80 9.24 -16.53
C GLN A 8 10.64 8.46 -15.90
N GLY A 9 9.99 9.06 -14.91
CA GLY A 9 8.89 8.45 -14.15
C GLY A 9 9.33 7.49 -13.04
N VAL A 10 10.58 7.01 -13.04
CA VAL A 10 11.09 6.08 -12.03
C VAL A 10 11.28 6.78 -10.69
N ILE A 11 11.86 7.98 -10.70
CA ILE A 11 12.15 8.76 -9.48
C ILE A 11 10.86 9.03 -8.69
N GLY A 12 9.78 9.41 -9.38
CA GLY A 12 8.49 9.64 -8.73
C GLY A 12 7.91 8.38 -8.09
N LEU A 13 8.05 7.22 -8.75
CA LEU A 13 7.60 5.93 -8.21
C LEU A 13 8.44 5.48 -7.00
N LEU A 14 9.76 5.72 -7.03
CA LEU A 14 10.64 5.47 -5.89
C LEU A 14 10.29 6.35 -4.69
N PHE A 15 9.98 7.62 -4.91
CA PHE A 15 9.55 8.51 -3.83
C PHE A 15 8.24 8.03 -3.18
N ILE A 16 7.24 7.66 -3.98
CA ILE A 16 5.98 7.09 -3.49
C ILE A 16 6.23 5.79 -2.71
N THR A 17 7.13 4.95 -3.21
CA THR A 17 7.54 3.70 -2.54
C THR A 17 8.11 3.96 -1.15
N LEU A 18 9.01 4.94 -1.01
CA LEU A 18 9.61 5.31 0.27
C LEU A 18 8.57 5.80 1.28
N ILE A 19 7.56 6.54 0.83
CA ILE A 19 6.46 6.98 1.70
C ILE A 19 5.70 5.77 2.26
N PHE A 20 5.30 4.83 1.41
CA PHE A 20 4.55 3.66 1.86
C PHE A 20 5.36 2.75 2.78
N LEU A 21 6.65 2.54 2.48
CA LEU A 21 7.54 1.78 3.36
C LEU A 21 7.79 2.48 4.69
N GLY A 22 7.90 3.82 4.70
CA GLY A 22 8.02 4.61 5.93
C GLY A 22 6.78 4.48 6.84
N ILE A 23 5.58 4.53 6.25
CA ILE A 23 4.32 4.29 6.97
C ILE A 23 4.26 2.86 7.50
N ALA A 24 4.57 1.86 6.66
CA ALA A 24 4.58 0.45 7.06
C ALA A 24 5.57 0.18 8.20
N GLY A 25 6.78 0.74 8.12
CA GLY A 25 7.79 0.63 9.18
C GLY A 25 7.34 1.27 10.49
N SER A 26 6.69 2.43 10.42
CA SER A 26 6.14 3.12 11.60
C SER A 26 5.02 2.30 12.25
N MET A 27 4.11 1.74 11.45
CA MET A 27 3.04 0.85 11.93
C MET A 27 3.61 -0.43 12.55
N ALA A 28 4.61 -1.05 11.92
CA ALA A 28 5.27 -2.23 12.47
C ALA A 28 5.94 -1.93 13.82
N PHE A 29 6.56 -0.76 13.97
CA PHE A 29 7.13 -0.32 15.24
C PHE A 29 6.07 -0.09 16.33
N ILE A 30 4.93 0.53 15.99
CA ILE A 30 3.79 0.68 16.91
C ILE A 30 3.27 -0.71 17.33
N GLN A 31 3.16 -1.65 16.40
CA GLN A 31 2.71 -2.99 16.70
C GLN A 31 3.69 -3.75 17.58
N TYR A 32 5.00 -3.57 17.37
CA TYR A 32 6.04 -4.11 18.24
C TYR A 32 5.92 -3.60 19.68
N GLN A 33 5.64 -2.30 19.86
CA GLN A 33 5.38 -1.73 21.19
C GLN A 33 4.11 -2.32 21.83
N LYS A 34 3.03 -2.47 21.06
CA LYS A 34 1.78 -3.11 21.54
C LYS A 34 2.01 -4.56 21.96
N ALA A 35 2.82 -5.32 21.22
CA ALA A 35 3.15 -6.71 21.57
C ALA A 35 4.04 -6.82 22.82
N ASN A 36 4.71 -5.73 23.21
CA ASN A 36 5.60 -5.67 24.38
C ASN A 36 5.15 -4.55 25.34
N PRO A 37 3.91 -4.61 25.86
CA PRO A 37 3.39 -3.52 26.68
C PRO A 37 4.16 -3.43 27.99
N LYS A 38 4.46 -2.20 28.43
CA LYS A 38 5.10 -1.93 29.73
C LYS A 38 4.09 -1.73 30.86
N ILE A 39 2.80 -1.72 30.52
CA ILE A 39 1.71 -1.44 31.46
C ILE A 39 1.20 -2.78 32.02
N ALA A 40 1.44 -3.03 33.30
CA ALA A 40 0.88 -4.19 34.01
C ALA A 40 -0.61 -4.00 34.26
N TYR A 41 -1.42 -5.05 34.16
CA TYR A 41 -2.85 -5.04 34.50
C TYR A 41 -3.06 -4.62 35.96
N SER A 42 -4.14 -3.88 36.21
CA SER A 42 -4.57 -3.46 37.55
C SER A 42 -6.07 -3.20 37.49
N ALA A 43 -6.82 -3.74 38.45
CA ALA A 43 -8.27 -3.61 38.53
C ALA A 43 -8.73 -2.24 39.04
N ASP A 44 -7.92 -1.58 39.88
CA ASP A 44 -8.28 -0.34 40.58
C ASP A 44 -7.90 0.93 39.81
N ASN A 45 -6.96 0.83 38.87
CA ASN A 45 -6.54 1.97 38.08
C ASN A 45 -7.51 2.18 36.92
N ALA A 46 -8.19 3.33 36.90
CA ALA A 46 -9.01 3.78 35.79
C ALA A 46 -8.16 3.96 34.52
N LYS A 47 -7.93 2.86 33.79
CA LYS A 47 -7.26 2.87 32.49
C LYS A 47 -8.25 3.18 31.40
N VAL A 48 -7.74 3.79 30.34
CA VAL A 48 -8.51 4.01 29.11
C VAL A 48 -8.82 2.62 28.52
N SER A 49 -10.12 2.32 28.36
CA SER A 49 -10.56 1.11 27.64
C SER A 49 -9.91 1.10 26.25
N SER A 50 -9.37 -0.06 25.83
CA SER A 50 -8.54 -0.29 24.62
C SER A 50 -7.01 -0.22 24.81
N GLU A 51 -6.47 0.02 26.01
CA GLU A 51 -5.02 -0.10 26.24
C GLU A 51 -4.55 -1.57 26.21
N THR A 52 -3.36 -1.82 25.64
CA THR A 52 -2.73 -3.13 25.74
C THR A 52 -1.99 -3.26 27.08
N VAL A 53 -2.29 -4.30 27.83
CA VAL A 53 -1.71 -4.57 29.15
C VAL A 53 -1.09 -5.96 29.19
N TYR A 54 -0.14 -6.17 30.10
CA TYR A 54 0.32 -7.52 30.45
C TYR A 54 -0.08 -7.91 31.86
N THR A 55 -0.20 -9.19 32.12
CA THR A 55 -0.29 -9.74 33.47
C THR A 55 0.60 -10.98 33.61
N GLU A 56 1.11 -11.20 34.81
CA GLU A 56 1.80 -12.43 35.19
C GLU A 56 0.76 -13.41 35.74
N VAL A 57 0.63 -14.54 35.07
CA VAL A 57 -0.35 -15.59 35.37
C VAL A 57 0.28 -16.59 36.32
N TYR A 58 -0.25 -16.65 37.54
CA TYR A 58 0.19 -17.58 38.59
C TYR A 58 -0.68 -18.84 38.64
N ASP A 59 -1.93 -18.73 38.20
CA ASP A 59 -2.87 -19.85 38.09
C ASP A 59 -4.01 -19.49 37.11
N ILE A 60 -4.74 -20.49 36.60
CA ILE A 60 -5.90 -20.31 35.73
C ILE A 60 -6.94 -21.39 36.02
N SER A 61 -8.23 -21.06 35.90
CA SER A 61 -9.30 -22.03 36.04
C SER A 61 -9.14 -23.19 35.04
N PRO A 62 -9.42 -24.45 35.44
CA PRO A 62 -9.28 -25.61 34.54
C PRO A 62 -10.32 -25.61 33.42
N GLU A 63 -11.46 -24.95 33.65
CA GLU A 63 -12.56 -24.78 32.71
C GLU A 63 -12.94 -23.28 32.62
N PRO A 64 -13.56 -22.85 31.52
CA PRO A 64 -14.07 -21.49 31.40
C PRO A 64 -15.19 -21.23 32.43
N ILE A 65 -15.19 -20.05 33.04
CA ILE A 65 -16.18 -19.66 34.06
C ILE A 65 -17.54 -19.32 33.47
N PHE A 66 -17.59 -18.80 32.23
CA PHE A 66 -18.82 -18.66 31.47
C PHE A 66 -18.55 -18.45 29.98
N PRO A 67 -19.44 -18.94 29.09
CA PRO A 67 -19.42 -18.60 27.68
C PRO A 67 -19.92 -17.15 27.49
N VAL A 68 -19.34 -16.45 26.53
CA VAL A 68 -19.81 -15.10 26.11
C VAL A 68 -20.76 -15.22 24.92
N ASN A 69 -20.36 -16.04 23.94
CA ASN A 69 -21.11 -16.37 22.73
C ASN A 69 -20.60 -17.70 22.19
N ASP A 70 -21.07 -18.12 21.01
CA ASP A 70 -20.64 -19.39 20.41
C ASP A 70 -19.14 -19.48 20.11
N LYS A 71 -18.41 -18.36 20.11
CA LYS A 71 -17.02 -18.24 19.66
C LYS A 71 -16.01 -17.91 20.77
N THR A 72 -16.45 -17.32 21.87
CA THR A 72 -15.59 -16.80 22.94
C THR A 72 -16.11 -17.17 24.31
N GLU A 73 -15.17 -17.30 25.24
CA GLU A 73 -15.38 -17.76 26.61
C GLU A 73 -14.48 -16.97 27.56
N VAL A 74 -14.87 -16.91 28.83
CA VAL A 74 -14.09 -16.23 29.87
C VAL A 74 -13.46 -17.25 30.79
N TRP A 75 -12.19 -17.05 31.08
CA TRP A 75 -11.38 -17.83 32.02
C TRP A 75 -11.05 -16.98 33.24
N LEU A 76 -10.98 -17.60 34.42
CA LEU A 76 -10.54 -16.90 35.63
C LEU A 76 -9.04 -17.08 35.77
N VAL A 77 -8.30 -15.98 35.78
CA VAL A 77 -6.85 -15.97 35.87
C VAL A 77 -6.40 -15.33 37.17
N GLN A 78 -5.54 -16.03 37.92
CA GLN A 78 -4.87 -15.50 39.09
C GLN A 78 -3.64 -14.70 38.68
N TYR A 79 -3.58 -13.46 39.13
CA TYR A 79 -2.42 -12.58 39.03
C TYR A 79 -1.97 -12.11 40.42
N LYS A 80 -0.88 -11.35 40.49
CA LYS A 80 -0.24 -10.93 41.76
C LYS A 80 -1.23 -10.33 42.78
N ASP A 81 -2.14 -9.47 42.33
CA ASP A 81 -3.01 -8.71 43.23
C ASP A 81 -4.45 -9.25 43.31
N GLY A 82 -4.76 -10.35 42.61
CA GLY A 82 -6.10 -10.94 42.64
C GLY A 82 -6.44 -11.85 41.46
N TYR A 83 -7.70 -11.80 41.05
CA TYR A 83 -8.24 -12.60 39.96
C TYR A 83 -8.91 -11.71 38.92
N VAL A 84 -8.71 -12.02 37.64
CA VAL A 84 -9.26 -11.27 36.52
C VAL A 84 -9.90 -12.23 35.51
N GLY A 85 -11.01 -11.79 34.89
CA GLY A 85 -11.57 -12.47 33.74
C GLY A 85 -10.71 -12.27 32.50
N VAL A 86 -10.42 -13.34 31.78
CA VAL A 86 -9.73 -13.31 30.49
C VAL A 86 -10.65 -13.85 29.41
N GLN A 87 -11.03 -13.00 28.47
CA GLN A 87 -11.83 -13.39 27.31
C GLN A 87 -10.92 -13.94 26.21
N ALA A 88 -11.17 -15.17 25.79
CA ALA A 88 -10.44 -15.85 24.72
C ALA A 88 -11.40 -16.53 23.74
N LYS A 89 -10.89 -16.90 22.56
CA LYS A 89 -11.65 -17.74 21.61
C LYS A 89 -11.71 -19.17 22.14
N LYS A 90 -12.77 -19.90 21.80
CA LYS A 90 -12.82 -21.34 22.09
C LYS A 90 -11.63 -22.04 21.42
N GLY A 91 -10.90 -22.83 22.20
CA GLY A 91 -9.69 -23.53 21.72
C GLY A 91 -8.47 -22.63 21.51
N ASP A 92 -8.42 -21.47 22.20
CA ASP A 92 -7.27 -20.58 22.17
C ASP A 92 -5.99 -21.31 22.65
N LYS A 93 -4.93 -21.27 21.82
CA LYS A 93 -3.68 -21.98 22.09
C LYS A 93 -2.91 -21.42 23.28
N GLN A 94 -3.01 -20.12 23.54
CA GLN A 94 -2.35 -19.49 24.67
C GLN A 94 -3.02 -19.92 25.97
N ILE A 95 -4.35 -19.93 26.00
CA ILE A 95 -5.12 -20.45 27.14
C ILE A 95 -4.84 -21.94 27.38
N ALA A 96 -4.90 -22.78 26.33
CA ALA A 96 -4.62 -24.21 26.45
C ALA A 96 -3.24 -24.48 27.08
N LYS A 97 -2.22 -23.71 26.68
CA LYS A 97 -0.88 -23.78 27.26
C LYS A 97 -0.86 -23.35 28.73
N LEU A 98 -1.56 -22.27 29.09
CA LEU A 98 -1.66 -21.82 30.48
C LEU A 98 -2.33 -22.87 31.38
N VAL A 99 -3.42 -23.48 30.92
CA VAL A 99 -4.11 -24.55 31.65
C VAL A 99 -3.19 -25.77 31.85
N GLU A 100 -2.45 -26.18 30.82
CA GLU A 100 -1.47 -27.26 30.94
C GLU A 100 -0.38 -26.94 31.99
N GLN A 101 0.16 -25.72 31.96
CA GLN A 101 1.19 -25.28 32.91
C GLN A 101 0.65 -25.16 34.35
N ALA A 102 -0.61 -24.73 34.52
CA ALA A 102 -1.29 -24.70 35.81
C ALA A 102 -1.46 -26.10 36.39
N ASN A 103 -1.91 -27.06 35.56
CA ASN A 103 -2.10 -28.46 35.96
C ASN A 103 -0.78 -29.13 36.40
N LYS A 104 0.35 -28.72 35.82
CA LYS A 104 1.69 -29.17 36.23
C LYS A 104 2.26 -28.41 37.44
N GLY A 105 1.55 -27.39 37.94
CA GLY A 105 2.01 -26.53 39.04
C GLY A 105 3.19 -25.62 38.68
N GLU A 106 3.48 -25.44 37.38
CA GLU A 106 4.65 -24.68 36.90
C GLU A 106 4.46 -23.17 37.09
N LEU A 107 3.22 -22.67 36.90
CA LEU A 107 2.91 -21.24 36.95
C LEU A 107 3.16 -20.61 38.32
N LYS A 108 3.09 -21.39 39.41
CA LYS A 108 3.41 -20.91 40.76
C LYS A 108 4.90 -20.60 40.94
N LYS A 109 5.77 -21.32 40.22
CA LYS A 109 7.23 -21.13 40.28
C LYS A 109 7.71 -20.16 39.22
N ASN A 110 7.15 -20.26 38.02
CA ASN A 110 7.50 -19.47 36.85
C ASN A 110 6.20 -18.89 36.24
N PRO A 111 5.74 -17.72 36.71
CA PRO A 111 4.50 -17.14 36.20
C PRO A 111 4.63 -16.81 34.71
N ALA A 112 3.57 -17.11 33.96
CA ALA A 112 3.56 -16.90 32.52
C ALA A 112 3.06 -15.49 32.18
N ARG A 113 3.72 -14.83 31.23
CA ARG A 113 3.27 -13.50 30.77
C ARG A 113 2.12 -13.63 29.77
N LEU A 114 0.98 -13.03 30.12
CA LEU A 114 -0.19 -12.90 29.26
C LEU A 114 -0.35 -11.45 28.82
N VAL A 115 -0.61 -11.21 27.54
CA VAL A 115 -0.80 -9.89 26.95
C VAL A 115 -2.16 -9.83 26.30
N GLY A 116 -2.92 -8.76 26.54
CA GLY A 116 -4.22 -8.57 25.92
C GLY A 116 -4.73 -7.15 26.06
N THR A 117 -5.91 -6.89 25.52
CA THR A 117 -6.53 -5.57 25.57
C THR A 117 -7.32 -5.41 26.86
N TYR A 118 -7.06 -4.34 27.61
CA TYR A 118 -7.85 -3.96 28.78
C TYR A 118 -9.21 -3.42 28.35
N ILE A 119 -10.27 -4.01 28.89
CA ILE A 119 -11.64 -3.56 28.68
C ILE A 119 -12.24 -3.13 30.01
N ASN A 120 -12.71 -1.88 30.06
CA ASN A 120 -13.46 -1.33 31.18
C ASN A 120 -14.96 -1.51 30.92
N THR A 121 -15.69 -2.14 31.85
CA THR A 121 -17.12 -2.39 31.71
C THR A 121 -17.99 -1.15 31.74
N SER A 122 -17.50 -0.09 32.35
CA SER A 122 -18.24 1.16 32.51
C SER A 122 -18.11 2.08 31.29
N VAL A 123 -17.21 1.78 30.35
CA VAL A 123 -16.94 2.61 29.17
C VAL A 123 -17.36 1.86 27.91
N GLN A 124 -18.60 2.07 27.47
CA GLN A 124 -19.10 1.47 26.24
C GLN A 124 -18.51 2.18 25.01
N LYS A 125 -17.73 1.46 24.20
CA LYS A 125 -17.32 1.88 22.85
C LYS A 125 -18.12 1.11 21.81
N LYS A 126 -18.62 1.83 20.80
CA LYS A 126 -19.54 1.33 19.76
C LYS A 126 -18.98 0.16 18.92
N ASP A 127 -17.66 0.03 18.83
CA ASP A 127 -16.96 -0.90 17.94
C ASP A 127 -16.20 -2.04 18.67
N GLN A 128 -16.35 -2.17 19.99
CA GLN A 128 -15.71 -3.25 20.77
C GLN A 128 -16.67 -4.42 20.99
N SER A 129 -16.16 -5.65 20.92
CA SER A 129 -16.93 -6.85 21.31
C SER A 129 -17.11 -6.91 22.83
N TYR A 130 -18.01 -6.08 23.34
CA TYR A 130 -18.25 -5.91 24.76
C TYR A 130 -19.10 -7.06 25.33
N ILE A 131 -18.67 -7.62 26.46
CA ILE A 131 -19.49 -8.56 27.24
C ILE A 131 -20.46 -7.73 28.10
N SER A 132 -21.68 -7.54 27.61
CA SER A 132 -22.67 -6.62 28.19
C SER A 132 -23.00 -6.87 29.66
N ASN A 133 -22.99 -8.13 30.09
CA ASN A 133 -23.33 -8.58 31.43
C ASN A 133 -22.10 -9.01 32.27
N PHE A 134 -20.88 -8.71 31.83
CA PHE A 134 -19.66 -9.17 32.51
C PHE A 134 -19.63 -8.83 33.99
N SER A 135 -19.89 -7.57 34.33
CA SER A 135 -19.88 -7.09 35.70
C SER A 135 -20.87 -7.86 36.57
N SER A 136 -22.10 -8.08 36.07
CA SER A 136 -23.10 -8.88 36.77
C SER A 136 -22.65 -10.33 36.99
N LEU A 137 -22.07 -10.97 35.98
CA LEU A 137 -21.60 -12.36 36.08
C LEU A 137 -20.45 -12.50 37.08
N MET A 138 -19.49 -11.59 37.04
CA MET A 138 -18.36 -11.58 37.98
C MET A 138 -18.80 -11.23 39.40
N HIS A 139 -19.82 -10.37 39.57
CA HIS A 139 -20.42 -10.10 40.88
C HIS A 139 -21.12 -11.35 41.45
N SER A 140 -21.83 -12.13 40.62
CA SER A 140 -22.42 -13.40 41.05
C SER A 140 -21.35 -14.40 41.48
N LEU A 141 -20.32 -14.61 40.65
CA LEU A 141 -19.17 -15.47 40.97
C LEU A 141 -18.50 -15.02 42.28
N ARG A 142 -18.31 -13.72 42.45
CA ARG A 142 -17.72 -13.13 43.66
C ARG A 142 -18.52 -13.45 44.91
N ASN A 143 -19.85 -13.35 44.84
CA ASN A 143 -20.73 -13.61 45.99
C ASN A 143 -20.79 -15.10 46.37
N GLU A 144 -20.53 -15.99 45.41
CA GLU A 144 -20.53 -17.45 45.62
C GLU A 144 -19.25 -17.95 46.31
N VAL A 145 -18.10 -17.32 46.04
CA VAL A 145 -16.77 -17.83 46.44
C VAL A 145 -16.29 -17.34 47.83
N GLY A 146 -17.04 -16.46 48.52
CA GLY A 146 -16.76 -16.11 49.92
C GLY A 146 -15.44 -15.35 50.14
N ASP A 147 -14.49 -15.90 50.93
CA ASP A 147 -13.27 -15.22 51.44
C ASP A 147 -12.32 -14.63 50.36
N ILE A 148 -12.40 -15.12 49.12
CA ILE A 148 -11.55 -14.64 48.00
C ILE A 148 -12.23 -13.50 47.23
N SER A 149 -13.51 -13.23 47.52
CA SER A 149 -14.39 -12.31 46.79
C SER A 149 -13.80 -10.92 46.56
N ALA A 150 -13.17 -10.32 47.56
CA ALA A 150 -12.65 -8.95 47.47
C ALA A 150 -11.53 -8.77 46.43
N LYS A 151 -10.91 -9.86 45.96
CA LYS A 151 -9.79 -9.82 45.00
C LYS A 151 -10.20 -10.12 43.55
N ILE A 152 -11.48 -10.35 43.30
CA ILE A 152 -11.99 -10.63 41.94
C ILE A 152 -12.36 -9.32 41.26
N ALA A 153 -11.71 -9.02 40.13
CA ALA A 153 -12.04 -7.88 39.29
C ALA A 153 -13.43 -8.07 38.64
N THR A 154 -14.36 -7.16 38.92
CA THR A 154 -15.74 -7.21 38.35
C THR A 154 -16.00 -6.12 37.32
N SER A 155 -15.24 -5.02 37.33
CA SER A 155 -15.42 -3.86 36.45
C SER A 155 -14.48 -3.83 35.24
N SER A 156 -13.63 -4.85 35.10
CA SER A 156 -12.71 -4.95 33.98
C SER A 156 -12.29 -6.38 33.66
N TYR A 157 -11.85 -6.59 32.44
CA TYR A 157 -11.30 -7.86 31.97
C TYR A 157 -10.21 -7.65 30.90
N ILE A 158 -9.47 -8.72 30.63
CA ILE A 158 -8.46 -8.75 29.56
C ILE A 158 -9.06 -9.51 28.37
N SER A 159 -9.07 -8.91 27.18
CA SER A 159 -9.52 -9.56 25.95
C SER A 159 -8.35 -9.95 25.06
N LEU A 160 -8.13 -11.25 24.88
CA LEU A 160 -7.22 -11.79 23.86
C LEU A 160 -7.84 -11.69 22.47
N SER A 161 -9.16 -11.84 22.38
CA SER A 161 -9.89 -11.78 21.10
C SER A 161 -9.80 -10.41 20.45
N GLU A 162 -9.94 -9.33 21.23
CA GLU A 162 -9.78 -7.96 20.74
C GLU A 162 -8.32 -7.68 20.35
N PHE A 163 -7.37 -8.13 21.16
CA PHE A 163 -5.94 -8.00 20.89
C PHE A 163 -5.52 -8.67 19.58
N ASP A 164 -5.93 -9.93 19.36
CA ASP A 164 -5.65 -10.68 18.14
C ASP A 164 -6.30 -10.08 16.90
N SER A 165 -7.53 -9.58 17.05
CA SER A 165 -8.29 -8.94 15.96
C SER A 165 -7.58 -7.65 15.51
N ASP A 166 -7.21 -6.78 16.46
CA ASP A 166 -6.45 -5.57 16.17
C ASP A 166 -5.09 -5.92 15.54
N HIS A 167 -4.36 -6.86 16.13
CA HIS A 167 -3.07 -7.33 15.61
C HIS A 167 -3.16 -7.83 14.16
N SER A 168 -4.17 -8.64 13.85
CA SER A 168 -4.38 -9.20 12.52
C SER A 168 -4.70 -8.11 11.49
N LYS A 169 -5.56 -7.15 11.85
CA LYS A 169 -5.86 -5.99 10.99
C LYS A 169 -4.59 -5.19 10.70
N PHE A 170 -3.79 -4.91 11.72
CA PHE A 170 -2.52 -4.21 11.58
C PHE A 170 -1.55 -4.95 10.65
N ILE A 171 -1.37 -6.27 10.81
CA ILE A 171 -0.53 -7.08 9.91
C ILE A 171 -1.02 -6.97 8.48
N PHE A 172 -2.33 -7.10 8.26
CA PHE A 172 -2.90 -6.99 6.91
C PHE A 172 -2.60 -5.63 6.28
N TYR A 173 -2.77 -4.53 7.02
CA TYR A 173 -2.43 -3.19 6.52
C TYR A 173 -0.94 -3.05 6.18
N VAL A 174 -0.05 -3.55 7.05
CA VAL A 174 1.40 -3.51 6.80
C VAL A 174 1.75 -4.30 5.54
N LEU A 175 1.25 -5.53 5.40
CA LEU A 175 1.49 -6.36 4.22
C LEU A 175 0.92 -5.74 2.95
N PHE A 176 -0.26 -5.10 3.03
CA PHE A 176 -0.85 -4.38 1.92
C PHE A 176 0.05 -3.22 1.45
N LEU A 177 0.57 -2.41 2.38
CA LEU A 177 1.48 -1.31 2.05
C LEU A 177 2.82 -1.79 1.45
N VAL A 178 3.37 -2.88 1.96
CA VAL A 178 4.58 -3.51 1.42
C VAL A 178 4.32 -4.07 0.01
N GLY A 179 3.18 -4.74 -0.20
CA GLY A 179 2.77 -5.24 -1.51
C GLY A 179 2.59 -4.11 -2.53
N LEU A 180 1.95 -3.02 -2.14
CA LEU A 180 1.78 -1.84 -2.97
C LEU A 180 3.13 -1.20 -3.35
N SER A 181 4.07 -1.16 -2.40
CA SER A 181 5.45 -0.70 -2.62
C SER A 181 6.15 -1.53 -3.69
N ALA A 182 6.03 -2.86 -3.64
CA ALA A 182 6.60 -3.76 -4.65
C ALA A 182 6.02 -3.51 -6.06
N ILE A 183 4.72 -3.23 -6.17
CA ILE A 183 4.07 -2.87 -7.45
C ILE A 183 4.67 -1.60 -8.04
N PHE A 184 4.91 -0.57 -7.22
CA PHE A 184 5.51 0.68 -7.70
C PHE A 184 6.96 0.52 -8.15
N ILE A 185 7.77 -0.27 -7.42
CA ILE A 185 9.13 -0.63 -7.85
C ILE A 185 9.09 -1.37 -9.19
N GLY A 186 8.26 -2.40 -9.31
CA GLY A 186 8.10 -3.18 -10.54
C GLY A 186 7.70 -2.31 -11.74
N THR A 187 6.73 -1.41 -11.53
CA THR A 187 6.30 -0.43 -12.53
C THR A 187 7.43 0.52 -12.92
N GLY A 188 8.23 0.97 -11.95
CA GLY A 188 9.41 1.81 -12.20
C GLY A 188 10.46 1.11 -13.05
N LEU A 189 10.79 -0.14 -12.72
CA LEU A 189 11.73 -0.96 -13.51
C LEU A 189 11.22 -1.21 -14.93
N PHE A 190 9.92 -1.49 -15.08
CA PHE A 190 9.30 -1.67 -16.39
C PHE A 190 9.38 -0.39 -17.24
N ASN A 191 9.07 0.77 -16.66
CA ASN A 191 9.19 2.06 -17.35
C ASN A 191 10.64 2.37 -17.74
N ARG A 192 11.60 2.08 -16.86
CA ARG A 192 13.03 2.22 -17.18
C ARG A 192 13.43 1.34 -18.35
N ARG A 193 13.03 0.05 -18.34
CA ARG A 193 13.31 -0.88 -19.45
C ARG A 193 12.75 -0.35 -20.77
N LYS A 194 11.49 0.12 -20.79
CA LYS A 194 10.88 0.73 -21.99
C LYS A 194 11.63 1.97 -22.47
N ASN A 195 12.05 2.85 -21.57
CA ASN A 195 12.79 4.05 -21.94
C ASN A 195 14.16 3.70 -22.53
N VAL A 196 14.91 2.79 -21.88
CA VAL A 196 16.21 2.31 -22.38
C VAL A 196 16.07 1.65 -23.75
N GLN A 197 15.05 0.80 -23.94
CA GLN A 197 14.77 0.17 -25.23
C GLN A 197 14.51 1.21 -26.33
N ALA A 198 13.73 2.26 -26.05
CA ALA A 198 13.46 3.31 -27.02
C ALA A 198 14.73 4.06 -27.47
N TYR A 199 15.68 4.30 -26.54
CA TYR A 199 16.97 4.89 -26.89
C TYR A 199 17.85 3.91 -27.68
N ASN A 200 17.91 2.65 -27.25
CA ASN A 200 18.69 1.62 -27.94
C ASN A 200 18.19 1.36 -29.37
N GLU A 201 16.87 1.43 -29.60
CA GLU A 201 16.29 1.33 -30.95
C GLU A 201 16.85 2.45 -31.85
N ILE A 202 16.90 3.69 -31.36
CA ILE A 202 17.52 4.79 -32.10
C ILE A 202 19.00 4.54 -32.36
N TYR A 203 19.78 4.12 -31.36
CA TYR A 203 21.21 3.86 -31.54
C TYR A 203 21.49 2.72 -32.51
N SER A 204 20.59 1.73 -32.59
CA SER A 204 20.72 0.63 -33.56
C SER A 204 20.50 1.09 -35.00
N ILE A 205 19.64 2.10 -35.20
CA ILE A 205 19.33 2.66 -36.53
C ILE A 205 20.36 3.73 -36.91
N TYR A 206 20.77 4.53 -35.93
CA TYR A 206 21.67 5.68 -36.06
C TYR A 206 22.78 5.63 -35.00
N PRO A 207 23.84 4.82 -35.19
CA PRO A 207 24.93 4.71 -34.22
C PRO A 207 25.64 6.03 -33.94
N GLU A 208 25.66 6.95 -34.90
CA GLU A 208 26.30 8.27 -34.81
C GLU A 208 25.70 9.16 -33.72
N VAL A 209 24.43 8.94 -33.33
CA VAL A 209 23.78 9.74 -32.27
C VAL A 209 23.99 9.16 -30.88
N GLN A 210 24.70 8.04 -30.76
CA GLN A 210 25.04 7.43 -29.48
C GLN A 210 26.00 8.35 -28.71
N GLY A 211 25.63 8.71 -27.48
CA GLY A 211 26.41 9.64 -26.65
C GLY A 211 26.20 11.12 -26.97
N ASN A 212 25.65 11.47 -28.13
CA ASN A 212 25.23 12.84 -28.45
C ASN A 212 23.89 12.89 -29.20
N LEU A 213 22.79 12.83 -28.44
CA LEU A 213 21.44 12.94 -28.99
C LEU A 213 21.12 14.30 -29.62
N ASN A 214 21.94 15.34 -29.44
CA ASN A 214 21.69 16.63 -30.08
C ASN A 214 21.87 16.58 -31.59
N LEU A 215 22.66 15.62 -32.09
CA LEU A 215 22.80 15.39 -33.52
C LEU A 215 21.45 15.14 -34.19
N LEU A 216 20.50 14.51 -33.48
CA LEU A 216 19.13 14.35 -33.97
C LEU A 216 18.40 15.68 -34.19
N LEU A 217 18.68 16.70 -33.37
CA LEU A 217 18.06 18.02 -33.52
C LEU A 217 18.81 18.86 -34.57
N GLU A 218 20.14 18.83 -34.54
CA GLU A 218 21.01 19.66 -35.40
C GLU A 218 20.96 19.22 -36.86
N GLN A 219 20.82 17.93 -37.11
CA GLN A 219 20.83 17.33 -38.46
C GLN A 219 19.44 16.82 -38.87
N ALA A 220 18.37 17.21 -38.16
CA ALA A 220 17.01 16.90 -38.58
C ALA A 220 16.65 17.64 -39.87
N SER A 221 16.00 16.93 -40.79
CA SER A 221 15.46 17.53 -42.01
C SER A 221 14.21 18.39 -41.73
N PHE A 222 13.55 18.13 -40.61
CA PHE A 222 12.47 18.95 -40.08
C PHE A 222 12.48 18.93 -38.55
N HIS A 223 12.30 20.08 -37.92
CA HIS A 223 12.28 20.20 -36.47
C HIS A 223 11.20 21.17 -36.01
N ASP A 224 10.24 20.65 -35.23
CA ASP A 224 9.28 21.45 -34.47
C ASP A 224 9.65 21.42 -32.97
N GLU A 225 10.19 22.53 -32.49
CA GLU A 225 10.58 22.64 -31.09
C GLU A 225 9.38 22.76 -30.13
N GLU A 226 8.27 23.35 -30.56
CA GLU A 226 7.10 23.55 -29.72
C GLU A 226 6.40 22.23 -29.42
N LEU A 227 6.08 21.47 -30.47
CA LEU A 227 5.42 20.16 -30.38
C LEU A 227 6.38 19.04 -29.95
N LYS A 228 7.70 19.30 -30.01
CA LYS A 228 8.77 18.34 -29.73
C LYS A 228 8.74 17.16 -30.71
N ILE A 229 8.73 17.49 -31.99
CA ILE A 229 8.72 16.57 -33.13
C ILE A 229 9.96 16.84 -33.99
N ILE A 230 10.62 15.80 -34.47
CA ILE A 230 11.64 15.90 -35.51
C ILE A 230 11.45 14.81 -36.55
N ILE A 231 11.93 15.10 -37.76
CA ILE A 231 12.12 14.10 -38.81
C ILE A 231 13.62 14.02 -39.07
N TYR A 232 14.19 12.87 -38.72
CA TYR A 232 15.61 12.59 -38.90
C TYR A 232 15.76 11.48 -39.94
N LYS A 233 16.25 11.87 -41.12
CA LYS A 233 16.30 11.01 -42.32
C LYS A 233 14.90 10.44 -42.60
N ASP A 234 14.72 9.13 -42.56
CA ASP A 234 13.45 8.44 -42.84
C ASP A 234 12.58 8.19 -41.59
N HIS A 235 12.94 8.75 -40.43
CA HIS A 235 12.26 8.46 -39.16
C HIS A 235 11.60 9.69 -38.54
N LEU A 236 10.33 9.52 -38.15
CA LEU A 236 9.62 10.48 -37.31
C LEU A 236 9.90 10.17 -35.85
N ILE A 237 10.35 11.17 -35.10
CA ILE A 237 10.71 11.04 -33.69
C ILE A 237 9.97 12.10 -32.87
N THR A 238 9.29 11.67 -31.81
CA THR A 238 8.72 12.59 -30.80
C THR A 238 9.47 12.46 -29.48
N TYR A 239 9.68 13.58 -28.78
CA TYR A 239 10.55 13.62 -27.59
C TYR A 239 9.97 14.39 -26.39
N TYR A 240 8.65 14.62 -26.37
CA TYR A 240 7.96 15.33 -25.27
C TYR A 240 7.92 14.52 -23.95
N ARG A 241 7.45 13.26 -23.99
CA ARG A 241 7.26 12.38 -22.82
C ARG A 241 7.99 11.05 -23.01
N GLY A 242 9.32 11.17 -23.12
CA GLY A 242 10.17 10.09 -23.59
C GLY A 242 10.30 10.13 -25.11
N VAL A 243 11.18 9.29 -25.63
CA VAL A 243 11.44 9.23 -27.07
C VAL A 243 10.62 8.11 -27.71
N ARG A 244 10.03 8.40 -28.86
CA ARG A 244 9.30 7.46 -29.70
C ARG A 244 9.75 7.65 -31.13
N THR A 245 9.98 6.55 -31.83
CA THR A 245 10.52 6.55 -33.18
C THR A 245 9.68 5.64 -34.07
N VAL A 246 9.40 6.08 -35.29
CA VAL A 246 8.76 5.26 -36.31
C VAL A 246 9.40 5.51 -37.67
N ASP A 247 9.64 4.43 -38.40
CA ASP A 247 10.08 4.46 -39.80
C ASP A 247 8.91 4.93 -40.67
N LEU A 248 9.06 6.08 -41.33
CA LEU A 248 8.03 6.69 -42.17
C LEU A 248 7.72 5.84 -43.40
N LYS A 249 8.63 4.98 -43.86
CA LYS A 249 8.39 4.04 -44.97
C LYS A 249 7.37 2.97 -44.60
N GLN A 250 7.21 2.67 -43.31
CA GLN A 250 6.27 1.66 -42.81
C GLN A 250 4.92 2.24 -42.41
N VAL A 251 4.77 3.57 -42.38
CA VAL A 251 3.54 4.27 -41.99
C VAL A 251 2.65 4.44 -43.21
N ILE A 252 1.37 4.11 -43.05
CA ILE A 252 0.34 4.29 -44.09
C ILE A 252 -0.62 5.42 -43.75
N HIS A 253 -0.81 5.71 -42.47
CA HIS A 253 -1.70 6.77 -41.99
C HIS A 253 -1.11 7.36 -40.71
N LEU A 254 -0.95 8.67 -40.67
CA LEU A 254 -0.53 9.42 -39.50
C LEU A 254 -1.60 10.46 -39.18
N TYR A 255 -2.11 10.44 -37.95
CA TYR A 255 -3.11 11.43 -37.55
C TYR A 255 -2.95 11.92 -36.11
N HIS A 256 -3.46 13.11 -35.84
CA HIS A 256 -3.49 13.67 -34.49
C HIS A 256 -4.67 13.11 -33.69
N HIS A 257 -4.43 12.80 -32.41
CA HIS A 257 -5.47 12.39 -31.49
C HIS A 257 -5.32 13.13 -30.17
N ILE A 258 -6.41 13.77 -29.73
CA ILE A 258 -6.50 14.44 -28.44
C ILE A 258 -7.31 13.57 -27.50
N PHE A 259 -6.69 13.18 -26.38
CA PHE A 259 -7.39 12.51 -25.30
C PHE A 259 -7.41 13.39 -24.04
N THR A 260 -8.58 13.47 -23.41
CA THR A 260 -8.75 14.22 -22.16
C THR A 260 -8.68 13.26 -21.00
N MET A 261 -7.65 13.40 -20.15
CA MET A 261 -7.57 12.68 -18.88
C MET A 261 -8.13 13.54 -17.77
N HIS A 262 -9.16 13.05 -17.09
CA HIS A 262 -9.69 13.63 -15.86
C HIS A 262 -8.88 13.11 -14.67
N ARG A 263 -8.26 14.00 -13.90
CA ARG A 263 -7.59 13.69 -12.62
C ARG A 263 -8.25 14.52 -11.52
N GLY A 264 -9.36 14.02 -10.98
CA GLY A 264 -10.17 14.75 -10.00
C GLY A 264 -10.73 16.04 -10.61
N PHE A 265 -10.47 17.19 -9.97
CA PHE A 265 -10.95 18.50 -10.39
C PHE A 265 -10.17 19.12 -11.58
N ALA A 266 -9.07 18.51 -12.03
CA ALA A 266 -8.28 18.99 -13.16
C ALA A 266 -8.43 18.07 -14.38
N SER A 267 -8.62 18.66 -15.56
CA SER A 267 -8.54 17.94 -16.83
C SER A 267 -7.26 18.32 -17.57
N ASN A 268 -6.53 17.32 -18.04
CA ASN A 268 -5.36 17.52 -18.89
C ASN A 268 -5.64 16.93 -20.27
N ARG A 269 -5.71 17.81 -21.28
CA ARG A 269 -5.73 17.39 -22.69
C ARG A 269 -4.32 16.96 -23.10
N ASN A 270 -4.17 15.72 -23.52
CA ASN A 270 -2.92 15.21 -24.06
C ASN A 270 -3.07 15.03 -25.57
N SER A 271 -2.06 15.51 -26.30
CA SER A 271 -1.94 15.39 -27.74
C SER A 271 -1.00 14.26 -28.10
N THR A 272 -1.37 13.45 -29.10
CA THR A 272 -0.58 12.30 -29.53
C THR A 272 -0.75 12.08 -31.02
N LEU A 273 0.36 11.84 -31.71
CA LEU A 273 0.34 11.34 -33.08
C LEU A 273 0.14 9.82 -33.06
N ILE A 274 -0.79 9.35 -33.88
CA ILE A 274 -1.05 7.93 -34.07
C ILE A 274 -0.51 7.55 -35.45
N ALA A 275 0.58 6.80 -35.46
CA ALA A 275 1.14 6.21 -36.67
C ALA A 275 0.55 4.81 -36.86
N VAL A 276 -0.23 4.61 -37.92
CA VAL A 276 -0.72 3.30 -38.35
C VAL A 276 0.29 2.72 -39.33
N ARG A 277 0.85 1.56 -39.00
CA ARG A 277 1.80 0.85 -39.86
C ARG A 277 1.08 -0.02 -40.89
N SER A 278 1.79 -0.45 -41.93
CA SER A 278 1.29 -1.34 -42.99
C SER A 278 0.64 -2.63 -42.47
N ASN A 279 1.04 -3.11 -41.28
CA ASN A 279 0.45 -4.26 -40.60
C ASN A 279 -0.77 -3.92 -39.71
N ASN A 280 -1.39 -2.76 -39.89
CA ASN A 280 -2.49 -2.21 -39.10
C ASN A 280 -2.20 -2.00 -37.60
N LYS A 281 -0.96 -2.16 -37.13
CA LYS A 281 -0.61 -1.85 -35.73
C LYS A 281 -0.51 -0.34 -35.55
N LYS A 282 -1.17 0.16 -34.51
CA LYS A 282 -1.15 1.57 -34.10
C LYS A 282 0.01 1.82 -33.15
N TYR A 283 0.79 2.85 -33.43
CA TYR A 283 1.88 3.29 -32.59
C TYR A 283 1.62 4.72 -32.10
N GLN A 284 1.63 4.90 -30.78
CA GLN A 284 1.30 6.17 -30.15
C GLN A 284 2.57 6.97 -29.86
N MET A 285 2.62 8.20 -30.35
CA MET A 285 3.76 9.11 -30.25
C MET A 285 3.32 10.42 -29.58
N PRO A 286 3.49 10.55 -28.25
CA PRO A 286 3.08 11.74 -27.53
C PRO A 286 3.80 12.99 -28.02
N ILE A 287 3.06 14.09 -28.18
CA ILE A 287 3.58 15.41 -28.55
C ILE A 287 3.18 16.44 -27.49
N ARG A 288 3.88 17.58 -27.44
CA ARG A 288 3.51 18.65 -26.52
C ARG A 288 2.22 19.30 -27.01
N ASN A 289 1.22 19.36 -26.14
CA ASN A 289 -0.01 20.11 -26.40
C ASN A 289 0.24 21.59 -26.04
N ILE A 290 0.04 22.49 -26.99
CA ILE A 290 0.16 23.94 -26.83
C ILE A 290 -1.21 24.64 -26.79
N GLY A 291 -2.28 23.87 -26.57
CA GLY A 291 -3.64 24.37 -26.47
C GLY A 291 -4.34 24.39 -27.82
N LYS A 292 -5.14 25.44 -28.06
CA LYS A 292 -5.99 25.58 -29.27
C LYS A 292 -5.19 25.67 -30.58
N THR A 293 -3.91 26.05 -30.51
CA THR A 293 -3.03 26.21 -31.67
C THR A 293 -2.26 24.94 -32.03
N THR A 294 -2.41 23.84 -31.27
CA THR A 294 -1.67 22.60 -31.54
C THR A 294 -1.89 22.08 -32.95
N ASP A 295 -3.13 22.07 -33.44
CA ASP A 295 -3.44 21.61 -34.81
C ASP A 295 -2.90 22.56 -35.87
N ILE A 296 -2.83 23.87 -35.58
CA ILE A 296 -2.27 24.88 -36.49
C ILE A 296 -0.77 24.65 -36.63
N GLN A 297 -0.08 24.48 -35.50
CA GLN A 297 1.36 24.23 -35.48
C GLN A 297 1.70 22.90 -36.17
N LEU A 298 0.86 21.88 -35.98
CA LEU A 298 1.04 20.56 -36.58
C LEU A 298 0.93 20.56 -38.12
N ARG A 299 0.26 21.55 -38.72
CA ARG A 299 0.19 21.70 -40.18
C ARG A 299 1.58 21.73 -40.81
N SER A 300 2.53 22.46 -40.21
CA SER A 300 3.90 22.51 -40.71
C SER A 300 4.57 21.12 -40.78
N THR A 301 4.30 20.26 -39.80
CA THR A 301 4.79 18.87 -39.79
C THR A 301 4.11 18.05 -40.88
N PHE A 302 2.80 18.21 -41.07
CA PHE A 302 2.04 17.48 -42.07
C PHE A 302 2.36 17.94 -43.50
N ASP A 303 2.57 19.23 -43.73
CA ASP A 303 2.98 19.77 -45.03
C ASP A 303 4.35 19.22 -45.44
N TYR A 304 5.30 19.13 -44.49
CA TYR A 304 6.57 18.48 -44.73
C TYR A 304 6.39 17.00 -45.10
N LEU A 305 5.61 16.24 -44.31
CA LEU A 305 5.36 14.83 -44.59
C LEU A 305 4.65 14.60 -45.93
N TYR A 306 3.73 15.48 -46.31
CA TYR A 306 3.03 15.41 -47.59
C TYR A 306 3.99 15.55 -48.78
N ASN A 307 4.96 16.47 -48.67
CA ASN A 307 5.91 16.74 -49.75
C ASN A 307 6.99 15.65 -49.89
N TYR A 308 7.47 15.09 -48.77
CA TYR A 308 8.61 14.16 -48.76
C TYR A 308 8.22 12.68 -48.60
N PHE A 309 7.02 12.40 -48.09
CA PHE A 309 6.50 11.05 -47.87
C PHE A 309 5.03 10.96 -48.35
N PRO A 310 4.77 11.19 -49.66
CA PRO A 310 3.41 11.32 -50.20
C PRO A 310 2.55 10.05 -50.10
N HIS A 311 3.16 8.89 -49.82
CA HIS A 311 2.43 7.64 -49.58
C HIS A 311 1.69 7.60 -48.23
N ILE A 312 2.02 8.51 -47.31
CA ILE A 312 1.40 8.57 -45.98
C ILE A 312 0.10 9.38 -46.07
N LYS A 313 -1.03 8.76 -45.72
CA LYS A 313 -2.27 9.51 -45.50
C LYS A 313 -2.11 10.35 -44.22
N LEU A 314 -2.46 11.63 -44.28
CA LEU A 314 -2.37 12.55 -43.14
C LEU A 314 -3.77 12.95 -42.67
N GLY A 315 -3.96 13.13 -41.36
CA GLY A 315 -5.23 13.56 -40.77
C GLY A 315 -5.04 14.34 -39.47
N VAL A 316 -5.96 15.27 -39.19
CA VAL A 316 -6.06 15.95 -37.89
C VAL A 316 -7.28 15.40 -37.15
#